data_AF-A0A1I8B6Y2-F1
#
_entry.id   AF-A0A1I8B6Y2-F1
#
_cell.length_a   1.000
_cell.length_b   1.000
_cell.length_c   1.000
_cell.angle_alpha   90.00
_cell.angle_beta   90.00
_cell.angle_gamma   90.00
#
_symmetry.space_group_name_H-M   'P 1'
#
loop_
_entity.id
_entity.type
_entity.pdbx_description
1 polymer ?
#
loop_
_entity_poly.entity_id
_entity_poly.type
_entity_poly.pdbx_seq_one_letter_code
_entity_poly.pdbx_strand_id
1 'polypeptide(L)'
;MSLQKPFSRVCGWFGYCWHEIFANRSNAEITQIRTVYANIYRSDLVNDMVGETTGHLNNLIFALCNGGRDEYLKTNEARAQEEALQLFKAFSSEINQNDPTGFFMNIIFTQNYDQLRMLFTEYERIAGRTLEQTIAELYRGALCEGLLSLVKIIKNRSAYFAELLYFYVNQSSTSEHDLIPLLVSRSEIDLFDIIQEYERVYGRSLEEDISNNFFGPLRSGLLAVIKGSQFDD
;
A
#
# COMPACT_ATOMS: atom_id res chain seq x y z
N MET A 1 -7.19 30.12 -12.35
CA MET A 1 -7.43 28.70 -12.62
C MET A 1 -7.16 27.96 -11.33
N SER A 2 -8.20 27.51 -10.63
CA SER A 2 -8.05 26.79 -9.36
C SER A 2 -7.41 25.44 -9.67
N LEU A 3 -6.21 25.16 -9.14
CA LEU A 3 -5.60 23.85 -9.28
C LEU A 3 -6.51 22.83 -8.60
N GLN A 4 -6.97 21.82 -9.35
CA GLN A 4 -7.74 20.72 -8.80
C GLN A 4 -6.82 19.93 -7.86
N LYS A 5 -7.24 19.76 -6.60
CA LYS A 5 -6.48 19.00 -5.60
C LYS A 5 -6.50 17.52 -6.01
N PRO A 6 -5.35 16.82 -5.99
CA PRO A 6 -5.22 15.45 -6.51
C PRO A 6 -6.07 14.44 -5.71
N PHE A 7 -6.39 14.76 -4.46
CA PHE A 7 -7.04 13.82 -3.55
C PHE A 7 -8.53 14.04 -3.35
N SER A 8 -9.20 14.86 -4.17
CA SER A 8 -10.59 15.29 -3.94
C SER A 8 -11.69 14.22 -4.07
N ARG A 9 -11.26 12.96 -4.14
CA ARG A 9 -12.08 11.77 -4.01
C ARG A 9 -11.23 10.74 -3.27
N VAL A 10 -11.75 10.23 -2.15
CA VAL A 10 -11.20 9.11 -1.37
C VAL A 10 -10.89 7.87 -2.24
N CYS A 11 -11.54 7.77 -3.42
CA CYS A 11 -11.11 6.97 -4.56
C CYS A 11 -10.58 7.92 -5.66
N GLY A 12 -9.26 8.05 -5.76
CA GLY A 12 -8.56 9.15 -6.41
C GLY A 12 -8.96 9.46 -7.87
N TRP A 13 -8.86 10.74 -8.24
CA TRP A 13 -8.61 11.09 -9.64
C TRP A 13 -7.13 10.77 -9.93
N PHE A 14 -6.84 10.08 -11.04
CA PHE A 14 -5.52 9.60 -11.49
C PHE A 14 -5.04 8.22 -11.00
N GLY A 15 -5.94 7.36 -10.49
CA GLY A 15 -5.60 5.92 -10.35
C GLY A 15 -4.52 5.57 -9.33
N TYR A 16 -4.15 6.52 -8.46
CA TYR A 16 -3.29 6.24 -7.30
C TYR A 16 -4.13 6.13 -6.05
N CYS A 17 -4.03 4.99 -5.37
CA CYS A 17 -4.60 4.90 -4.04
C CYS A 17 -3.66 5.55 -3.02
N TRP A 18 -4.18 6.36 -2.10
CA TRP A 18 -3.37 7.07 -1.08
C TRP A 18 -2.48 6.12 -0.28
N HIS A 19 -2.90 4.87 -0.07
CA HIS A 19 -2.10 3.86 0.60
C HIS A 19 -0.87 3.44 -0.21
N GLU A 20 -0.93 3.42 -1.55
CA GLU A 20 0.23 3.12 -2.41
C GLU A 20 1.29 4.21 -2.33
N ILE A 21 0.85 5.47 -2.21
CA ILE A 21 1.74 6.63 -2.08
C ILE A 21 2.37 6.64 -0.69
N PHE A 22 1.57 6.67 0.38
CA PHE A 22 2.10 6.95 1.72
C PHE A 22 2.70 5.74 2.43
N ALA A 23 2.25 4.50 2.15
CA ALA A 23 2.87 3.31 2.76
C ALA A 23 4.29 3.03 2.22
N ASN A 24 4.71 3.69 1.15
CA ASN A 24 5.99 3.47 0.48
C ASN A 24 6.93 4.66 0.57
N ARG A 25 6.73 5.54 1.54
CA ARG A 25 7.58 6.72 1.75
C ARG A 25 8.10 6.72 3.17
N SER A 26 9.37 7.07 3.32
CA SER A 26 9.97 7.40 4.60
C SER A 26 9.26 8.60 5.24
N ASN A 27 9.43 8.76 6.55
CA ASN A 27 8.93 9.92 7.28
C ASN A 27 9.48 11.23 6.68
N ALA A 28 10.73 11.23 6.21
CA ALA A 28 11.34 12.37 5.53
C ALA A 28 10.66 12.70 4.19
N GLU A 29 10.41 11.70 3.34
CA GLU A 29 9.70 11.89 2.07
C GLU A 29 8.24 12.33 2.29
N ILE A 30 7.55 11.77 3.28
CA ILE A 30 6.18 12.20 3.67
C ILE A 30 6.19 13.68 4.07
N THR A 31 7.19 14.10 4.86
CA THR A 31 7.36 15.50 5.26
C THR A 31 7.57 16.40 4.04
N GLN A 32 8.43 15.97 3.11
CA GLN A 32 8.68 16.70 1.87
C GLN A 32 7.43 16.81 0.99
N ILE A 33 6.66 15.73 0.83
CA ILE A 33 5.39 15.72 0.09
C ILE A 33 4.43 16.74 0.69
N ARG A 34 4.29 16.79 2.02
CA ARG A 34 3.45 17.79 2.71
C ARG A 34 3.91 19.21 2.44
N THR A 35 5.21 19.47 2.53
CA THR A 35 5.78 20.81 2.25
C THR A 35 5.51 21.25 0.81
N VAL A 36 5.76 20.38 -0.16
CA VAL A 36 5.52 20.67 -1.58
C VAL A 36 4.03 20.89 -1.84
N TYR A 37 3.16 20.04 -1.29
CA TYR A 37 1.70 20.18 -1.41
C TYR A 37 1.22 21.53 -0.86
N ALA A 38 1.67 21.91 0.34
CA ALA A 38 1.32 23.20 0.94
C ALA A 38 1.78 24.40 0.10
N ASN A 39 2.94 24.29 -0.54
CA ASN A 39 3.45 25.34 -1.42
C ASN A 39 2.66 25.48 -2.73
N ILE A 40 2.26 24.36 -3.34
CA ILE A 40 1.55 24.34 -4.62
C ILE A 40 0.07 24.71 -4.44
N TYR A 41 -0.61 24.04 -3.50
CA TYR A 41 -2.06 24.12 -3.33
C TYR A 41 -2.50 25.12 -2.26
N ARG A 42 -1.55 25.72 -1.53
CA ARG A 42 -1.83 26.66 -0.42
C ARG A 42 -2.80 26.07 0.60
N SER A 43 -2.70 24.77 0.82
CA SER A 43 -3.57 23.98 1.69
C SER A 43 -2.77 22.91 2.41
N ASP A 44 -3.21 22.48 3.58
CA ASP A 44 -2.57 21.39 4.31
C ASP A 44 -3.06 20.04 3.76
N LEU A 45 -2.10 19.18 3.38
CA LEU A 45 -2.39 17.86 2.82
C LEU A 45 -3.19 16.98 3.78
N VAL A 46 -2.84 16.98 5.06
CA VAL A 46 -3.48 16.11 6.05
C VAL A 46 -4.94 16.54 6.22
N ASN A 47 -5.20 17.83 6.39
CA ASN A 47 -6.55 18.37 6.52
C ASN A 47 -7.41 18.11 5.28
N ASP A 48 -6.82 18.25 4.08
CA ASP A 48 -7.53 17.95 2.83
C ASP A 48 -7.91 16.46 2.74
N MET A 49 -6.99 15.56 3.09
CA MET A 49 -7.22 14.11 3.06
C MET A 49 -8.21 13.63 4.13
N VAL A 50 -8.08 14.16 5.34
CA VAL A 50 -8.92 13.84 6.51
C VAL A 50 -10.32 14.42 6.32
N GLY A 51 -10.45 15.63 5.76
CA GLY A 51 -11.74 16.27 5.52
C GLY A 51 -12.68 15.49 4.60
N GLU A 52 -12.14 14.57 3.80
CA GLU A 52 -12.90 13.73 2.87
C GLU A 52 -13.24 12.34 3.43
N THR A 53 -12.74 11.99 4.62
CA THR A 53 -12.92 10.66 5.22
C THR A 53 -13.48 10.71 6.62
N THR A 54 -14.09 9.61 7.07
CA THR A 54 -14.72 9.50 8.39
C THR A 54 -14.31 8.21 9.10
N GLY A 55 -14.50 8.17 10.42
CA GLY A 55 -14.24 6.99 11.25
C GLY A 55 -12.79 6.52 11.22
N HIS A 56 -12.57 5.20 11.28
CA HIS A 56 -11.21 4.63 11.32
C HIS A 56 -10.42 4.85 10.03
N LEU A 57 -11.08 5.03 8.88
CA LEU A 57 -10.41 5.37 7.63
C LEU A 57 -9.68 6.71 7.73
N ASN A 58 -10.29 7.68 8.41
CA ASN A 58 -9.69 8.97 8.71
C ASN A 58 -8.40 8.81 9.54
N ASN A 59 -8.45 7.98 10.60
CA ASN A 59 -7.30 7.70 11.44
C ASN A 59 -6.16 7.01 10.67
N LEU A 60 -6.50 6.09 9.77
CA LEU A 60 -5.54 5.40 8.90
C LEU A 60 -4.83 6.37 7.95
N ILE A 61 -5.59 7.22 7.26
CA ILE A 61 -5.04 8.25 6.38
C ILE A 61 -4.20 9.26 7.16
N PHE A 62 -4.70 9.74 8.30
CA PHE A 62 -3.97 10.67 9.15
C PHE A 62 -2.61 10.10 9.57
N ALA A 63 -2.57 8.85 10.03
CA ALA A 63 -1.34 8.22 10.49
C ALA A 63 -0.31 8.05 9.36
N LEU A 64 -0.74 7.62 8.17
CA LEU A 64 0.13 7.50 7.01
C LEU A 64 0.65 8.85 6.52
N CYS A 65 -0.20 9.88 6.47
CA CYS A 65 0.20 11.21 6.04
C CYS A 65 1.07 11.94 7.07
N ASN A 66 1.03 11.57 8.35
CA ASN A 66 1.80 12.26 9.38
C ASN A 66 3.26 11.75 9.48
N GLY A 67 3.53 10.51 9.04
CA GLY A 67 4.90 9.96 9.00
C GLY A 67 5.50 9.74 10.39
N GLY A 68 4.92 8.82 11.17
CA GLY A 68 5.34 8.49 12.53
C GLY A 68 5.89 7.08 12.70
N ARG A 69 6.35 6.44 11.63
CA ARG A 69 6.81 5.04 11.66
C ARG A 69 8.21 4.96 12.26
N ASP A 70 8.48 3.94 13.07
CA ASP A 70 9.83 3.60 13.48
C ASP A 70 10.65 3.17 12.25
N GLU A 71 11.71 3.89 11.96
CA GLU A 71 12.65 3.59 10.87
C GLU A 71 13.92 2.89 11.38
N TYR A 72 14.00 2.59 12.69
CA TYR A 72 15.10 1.85 13.25
C TYR A 72 14.95 0.35 12.95
N LEU A 73 15.97 -0.26 12.35
CA LEU A 73 15.95 -1.66 11.90
C LEU A 73 16.08 -2.71 13.02
N LYS A 74 15.79 -2.33 14.27
CA LYS A 74 15.90 -3.26 15.41
C LYS A 74 14.57 -3.94 15.68
N THR A 75 14.63 -5.26 15.78
CA THR A 75 13.48 -6.10 16.10
C THR A 75 13.58 -6.70 17.51
N ASN A 76 12.42 -7.14 18.02
CA ASN A 76 12.26 -7.80 19.30
C ASN A 76 11.21 -8.91 19.16
N GLU A 77 11.67 -10.16 19.17
CA GLU A 77 10.86 -11.35 19.00
C GLU A 77 9.83 -11.54 20.12
N ALA A 78 10.23 -11.36 21.38
CA ALA A 78 9.33 -11.51 22.53
C ALA A 78 8.17 -10.51 22.45
N ARG A 79 8.46 -9.27 22.03
CA ARG A 79 7.43 -8.25 21.79
C ARG A 79 6.50 -8.63 20.64
N ALA A 80 7.04 -9.16 19.54
CA ALA A 80 6.24 -9.61 18.40
C ALA A 80 5.26 -10.73 18.81
N GLN A 81 5.72 -11.71 19.60
CA GLN A 81 4.89 -12.78 20.14
C GLN A 81 3.78 -12.25 21.07
N GLU A 82 4.13 -11.32 21.96
CA GLU A 82 3.16 -10.70 22.88
C GLU A 82 2.08 -9.93 22.13
N GLU A 83 2.48 -9.05 21.20
CA GLU A 83 1.55 -8.23 20.42
C GLU A 83 0.70 -9.08 19.47
N ALA A 84 1.26 -10.13 18.87
CA ALA A 84 0.50 -11.10 18.08
C ALA A 84 -0.60 -11.80 18.91
N LEU A 85 -0.27 -12.22 20.14
CA LEU A 85 -1.25 -12.81 21.05
C LEU A 85 -2.33 -11.81 21.47
N GLN A 86 -1.95 -10.55 21.74
CA GLN A 86 -2.89 -9.48 22.07
C GLN A 86 -3.84 -9.21 20.89
N LEU A 87 -3.33 -9.13 19.66
CA LEU A 87 -4.14 -8.96 18.46
C LEU A 87 -5.08 -10.14 18.24
N PHE A 88 -4.60 -11.38 18.39
CA PHE A 88 -5.44 -12.56 18.29
C PHE A 88 -6.61 -12.52 19.27
N LYS A 89 -6.34 -12.18 20.53
CA LYS A 89 -7.38 -12.01 21.56
C LYS A 89 -8.35 -10.88 21.21
N ALA A 90 -7.85 -9.74 20.76
CA ALA A 90 -8.66 -8.58 20.40
C ALA A 90 -9.57 -8.85 19.19
N PHE A 91 -9.11 -9.63 18.21
CA PHE A 91 -9.92 -10.04 17.06
C PHE A 91 -10.87 -11.20 17.36
N SER A 92 -10.61 -11.98 18.42
CA SER A 92 -11.42 -13.15 18.81
C SER A 92 -12.42 -12.87 19.93
N SER A 93 -12.24 -11.80 20.71
CA SER A 93 -13.23 -11.39 21.70
C SER A 93 -14.54 -11.10 20.97
N GLU A 94 -15.61 -11.81 21.34
CA GLU A 94 -16.95 -11.61 20.76
C GLU A 94 -17.19 -10.11 20.58
N ILE A 95 -17.58 -9.75 19.35
CA ILE A 95 -17.60 -8.45 18.65
C ILE A 95 -18.10 -7.21 19.43
N ASN A 96 -18.44 -7.31 20.71
CA ASN A 96 -19.28 -6.37 21.45
C ASN A 96 -18.68 -5.70 22.70
N GLN A 97 -17.40 -5.87 23.07
CA GLN A 97 -16.86 -5.16 24.25
C GLN A 97 -15.82 -4.08 23.97
N ASN A 98 -14.97 -4.20 22.94
CA ASN A 98 -14.05 -3.13 22.51
C ASN A 98 -13.70 -3.31 21.03
N ASP A 99 -13.74 -2.23 20.25
CA ASP A 99 -13.29 -2.23 18.85
C ASP A 99 -11.75 -2.40 18.78
N PRO A 100 -11.22 -3.50 18.18
CA PRO A 100 -9.79 -3.76 18.11
C PRO A 100 -9.05 -2.83 17.14
N THR A 101 -9.77 -2.06 16.33
CA THR A 101 -9.22 -1.29 15.21
C THR A 101 -8.21 -0.26 15.64
N GLY A 102 -8.48 0.49 16.72
CA GLY A 102 -7.55 1.50 17.22
C GLY A 102 -6.21 0.91 17.69
N PHE A 103 -6.26 -0.22 18.39
CA PHE A 103 -5.06 -0.93 18.85
C PHE A 103 -4.26 -1.49 17.67
N PHE A 104 -4.94 -2.16 16.73
CA PHE A 104 -4.32 -2.71 15.54
C PHE A 104 -3.63 -1.63 14.68
N MET A 105 -4.32 -0.51 14.46
CA MET A 105 -3.79 0.64 13.74
C MET A 105 -2.54 1.21 14.41
N ASN A 106 -2.56 1.37 15.73
CA ASN A 106 -1.41 1.90 16.46
C ASN A 106 -0.15 1.05 16.24
N ILE A 107 -0.28 -0.28 16.31
CA ILE A 107 0.81 -1.23 16.03
C ILE A 107 1.32 -1.04 14.60
N ILE A 108 0.41 -1.13 13.62
CA ILE A 108 0.80 -1.11 12.20
C ILE A 108 1.43 0.22 11.77
N PHE A 109 1.08 1.35 12.38
CA PHE A 109 1.63 2.65 11.99
C PHE A 109 2.93 3.01 12.68
N THR A 110 3.16 2.55 13.91
CA THR A 110 4.29 3.01 14.71
C THR A 110 5.52 2.11 14.57
N GLN A 111 5.35 0.84 14.22
CA GLN A 111 6.47 -0.11 14.22
C GLN A 111 7.19 -0.18 12.88
N ASN A 112 8.48 -0.54 12.92
CA ASN A 112 9.27 -0.79 11.73
C ASN A 112 8.78 -2.03 10.98
N TYR A 113 9.09 -2.12 9.68
CA TYR A 113 8.59 -3.19 8.83
C TYR A 113 9.08 -4.58 9.22
N ASP A 114 10.32 -4.70 9.71
CA ASP A 114 10.87 -5.99 10.09
C ASP A 114 10.19 -6.54 11.36
N GLN A 115 9.91 -5.67 12.32
CA GLN A 115 9.13 -6.03 13.51
C GLN A 115 7.71 -6.45 13.14
N LEU A 116 7.05 -5.73 12.22
CA LEU A 116 5.70 -6.07 11.78
C LEU A 116 5.66 -7.39 11.02
N ARG A 117 6.66 -7.70 10.19
CA ARG A 117 6.77 -9.01 9.53
C ARG A 117 6.85 -10.15 10.55
N MET A 118 7.68 -10.00 11.58
CA MET A 118 7.77 -10.98 12.67
C MET A 118 6.43 -11.16 13.40
N LEU A 119 5.75 -10.05 13.70
CA LEU A 119 4.43 -10.08 14.32
C LEU A 119 3.41 -10.80 13.44
N PHE A 120 3.41 -10.57 12.13
CA PHE A 120 2.49 -11.26 11.21
C PHE A 120 2.75 -12.76 11.17
N THR A 121 4.01 -13.19 11.17
CA THR A 121 4.38 -14.61 11.26
C THR A 121 3.89 -15.24 12.57
N GLU A 122 4.11 -14.57 13.72
CA GLU A 122 3.63 -15.07 15.01
C GLU A 122 2.11 -15.07 15.12
N TYR A 123 1.45 -14.06 14.55
CA TYR A 123 -0.01 -14.01 14.50
C TYR A 123 -0.57 -15.21 13.74
N GLU A 124 -0.02 -15.51 12.56
CA GLU A 124 -0.45 -16.66 11.76
C GLU A 124 -0.22 -17.99 12.49
N ARG A 125 0.90 -18.12 13.20
CA ARG A 125 1.20 -19.28 14.04
C ARG A 125 0.19 -19.48 15.18
N ILE A 126 -0.26 -18.39 15.81
CA ILE A 126 -1.22 -18.44 16.93
C ILE A 126 -2.66 -18.63 16.44
N ALA A 127 -3.05 -17.89 15.40
CA ALA A 127 -4.43 -17.84 14.90
C ALA A 127 -4.77 -18.99 13.94
N GLY A 128 -3.77 -19.65 13.35
CA GLY A 128 -3.95 -20.68 12.33
C GLY A 128 -4.47 -20.14 10.99
N ARG A 129 -4.39 -18.83 10.80
CA ARG A 129 -4.85 -18.11 9.60
C ARG A 129 -4.06 -16.82 9.43
N THR A 130 -3.98 -16.31 8.20
CA THR A 130 -3.22 -15.09 7.93
C THR A 130 -3.92 -13.87 8.51
N LEU A 131 -3.16 -12.82 8.80
CA LEU A 131 -3.72 -11.55 9.26
C LEU A 131 -4.64 -10.94 8.19
N GLU A 132 -4.30 -11.10 6.91
CA GLU A 132 -5.11 -10.67 5.77
C GLU A 132 -6.49 -11.33 5.77
N GLN A 133 -6.57 -12.64 6.07
CA GLN A 133 -7.86 -13.35 6.20
C GLN A 133 -8.69 -12.75 7.33
N THR A 134 -8.09 -12.50 8.50
CA THR A 134 -8.78 -11.84 9.63
C THR A 134 -9.27 -10.44 9.24
N ILE A 135 -8.46 -9.62 8.58
CA ILE A 135 -8.85 -8.26 8.15
C ILE A 135 -10.01 -8.33 7.16
N ALA A 136 -9.94 -9.23 6.17
CA ALA A 136 -10.98 -9.41 5.17
C ALA A 136 -12.30 -9.88 5.78
N GLU A 137 -12.28 -10.58 6.92
CA GLU A 137 -13.49 -10.96 7.65
C GLU A 137 -14.08 -9.82 8.48
N LEU A 138 -13.24 -9.05 9.18
CA LEU A 138 -13.66 -8.03 10.16
C LEU A 138 -14.01 -6.68 9.54
N TYR A 139 -13.36 -6.29 8.45
CA TYR A 139 -13.47 -4.95 7.87
C TYR A 139 -14.16 -4.95 6.51
N ARG A 140 -14.77 -3.83 6.14
CA ARG A 140 -15.43 -3.64 4.83
C ARG A 140 -15.05 -2.30 4.19
N GLY A 141 -15.23 -2.20 2.88
CA GLY A 141 -15.00 -0.98 2.10
C GLY A 141 -13.54 -0.51 2.12
N ALA A 142 -13.35 0.80 1.89
CA ALA A 142 -12.03 1.42 1.74
C ALA A 142 -11.08 1.24 2.95
N LEU A 143 -11.63 1.06 4.16
CA LEU A 143 -10.82 0.74 5.33
C LEU A 143 -10.18 -0.66 5.22
N CYS A 144 -10.98 -1.65 4.80
CA CYS A 144 -10.51 -3.01 4.58
C CYS A 144 -9.43 -3.04 3.49
N GLU A 145 -9.71 -2.39 2.35
CA GLU A 145 -8.78 -2.29 1.23
C GLU A 145 -7.46 -1.63 1.66
N GLY A 146 -7.51 -0.50 2.37
CA GLY A 146 -6.32 0.19 2.85
C GLY A 146 -5.50 -0.65 3.85
N LEU A 147 -6.14 -1.35 4.78
CA LEU A 147 -5.46 -2.23 5.74
C LEU A 147 -4.82 -3.45 5.05
N LEU A 148 -5.53 -4.07 4.11
CA LEU A 148 -5.01 -5.20 3.33
C LEU A 148 -3.81 -4.80 2.49
N SER A 149 -3.91 -3.68 1.76
CA SER A 149 -2.80 -3.14 0.98
C SER A 149 -1.58 -2.88 1.87
N LEU A 150 -1.79 -2.28 3.05
CA LEU A 150 -0.69 -2.00 3.97
C LEU A 150 -0.01 -3.28 4.49
N VAL A 151 -0.77 -4.30 4.88
CA VAL A 151 -0.20 -5.58 5.31
C VAL A 151 0.59 -6.25 4.18
N LYS A 152 0.06 -6.24 2.94
CA LYS A 152 0.74 -6.79 1.76
C LYS A 152 2.05 -6.06 1.46
N ILE A 153 2.02 -4.72 1.46
CA ILE A 153 3.22 -3.87 1.25
C ILE A 153 4.29 -4.17 2.30
N ILE A 154 3.89 -4.30 3.57
CA ILE A 154 4.81 -4.63 4.66
C ILE A 154 5.43 -6.00 4.43
N LYS A 155 4.64 -7.03 4.10
CA LYS A 155 5.12 -8.39 3.87
C LYS A 155 6.10 -8.46 2.71
N ASN A 156 5.67 -8.03 1.54
CA ASN A 156 6.47 -8.04 0.33
C ASN A 156 5.94 -6.97 -0.63
N ARG A 157 6.66 -5.85 -0.68
CA ARG A 157 6.32 -4.70 -1.52
C ARG A 157 6.29 -5.07 -3.01
N SER A 158 7.30 -5.78 -3.49
CA SER A 158 7.39 -6.16 -4.91
C SER A 158 6.23 -7.06 -5.31
N ALA A 159 5.84 -8.00 -4.43
CA ALA A 159 4.71 -8.90 -4.68
C ALA A 159 3.36 -8.16 -4.71
N TYR A 160 3.18 -7.17 -3.82
CA TYR A 160 1.98 -6.34 -3.84
C TYR A 160 1.83 -5.58 -5.17
N PHE A 161 2.90 -4.93 -5.63
CA PHE A 161 2.85 -4.21 -6.91
C PHE A 161 2.76 -5.15 -8.11
N ALA A 162 3.38 -6.33 -8.05
CA ALA A 162 3.19 -7.37 -9.05
C ALA A 162 1.73 -7.82 -9.14
N GLU A 163 1.04 -7.96 -8.00
CA GLU A 163 -0.39 -8.26 -7.95
C GLU A 163 -1.25 -7.16 -8.58
N LEU A 164 -0.95 -5.89 -8.29
CA LEU A 164 -1.62 -4.76 -8.91
C LEU A 164 -1.38 -4.70 -10.43
N LEU A 165 -0.14 -4.89 -10.88
CA LEU A 165 0.18 -4.94 -12.31
C LEU A 165 -0.58 -6.07 -13.00
N TYR A 166 -0.63 -7.26 -12.39
CA TYR A 166 -1.34 -8.39 -12.96
C TYR A 166 -2.83 -8.08 -13.07
N PHE A 167 -3.41 -7.50 -12.02
CA PHE A 167 -4.80 -7.06 -12.03
C PHE A 167 -5.05 -6.05 -13.16
N TYR A 168 -4.28 -4.96 -13.25
CA TYR A 168 -4.51 -3.91 -14.24
C TYR A 168 -4.24 -4.34 -15.68
N VAL A 169 -3.22 -5.15 -15.91
CA VAL A 169 -2.89 -5.65 -17.27
C VAL A 169 -3.98 -6.56 -17.82
N ASN A 170 -4.66 -7.33 -16.95
CA ASN A 170 -5.67 -8.30 -17.35
C ASN A 170 -7.13 -7.79 -17.22
N GLN A 171 -7.34 -6.56 -16.76
CA GLN A 171 -8.64 -5.90 -16.69
C GLN A 171 -8.96 -5.16 -18.00
N SER A 172 -10.23 -4.81 -18.22
CA SER A 172 -10.67 -4.11 -19.43
C SER A 172 -10.01 -2.73 -19.59
N SER A 173 -10.20 -2.10 -20.77
CA SER A 173 -9.56 -0.85 -21.23
C SER A 173 -9.63 0.38 -20.29
N THR A 174 -10.33 0.30 -19.16
CA THR A 174 -10.33 1.33 -18.12
C THR A 174 -9.08 1.29 -17.23
N SER A 175 -8.28 0.21 -17.30
CA SER A 175 -7.09 0.00 -16.45
C SER A 175 -5.88 0.86 -16.82
N GLU A 176 -5.86 1.51 -17.99
CA GLU A 176 -4.75 2.39 -18.41
C GLU A 176 -4.51 3.54 -17.42
N HIS A 177 -5.59 4.05 -16.83
CA HIS A 177 -5.56 5.13 -15.84
C HIS A 177 -4.93 4.73 -14.51
N ASP A 178 -4.77 3.44 -14.24
CA ASP A 178 -4.12 2.93 -13.03
C ASP A 178 -2.75 2.32 -13.37
N LEU A 179 -2.65 1.61 -14.50
CA LEU A 179 -1.42 0.94 -14.96
C LEU A 179 -0.28 1.92 -15.25
N ILE A 180 -0.54 2.98 -16.03
CA ILE A 180 0.50 3.94 -16.45
C ILE A 180 1.08 4.65 -15.21
N PRO A 181 0.25 5.29 -14.36
CA PRO A 181 0.64 5.76 -13.04
C PRO A 181 1.53 4.82 -12.24
N LEU A 182 1.09 3.57 -12.08
CA LEU A 182 1.82 2.59 -11.30
C LEU A 182 3.21 2.34 -11.89
N LEU A 183 3.31 2.02 -13.19
CA LEU A 183 4.60 1.76 -13.85
C LEU A 183 5.55 2.96 -13.77
N VAL A 184 5.07 4.16 -14.07
CA VAL A 184 5.89 5.38 -14.03
C VAL A 184 6.36 5.68 -12.61
N SER A 185 5.51 5.48 -11.60
CA SER A 185 5.87 5.78 -10.21
C SER A 185 6.90 4.82 -9.62
N ARG A 186 7.09 3.62 -10.22
CA ARG A 186 8.04 2.60 -9.75
C ARG A 186 9.28 2.47 -10.65
N SER A 187 9.27 3.06 -11.84
CA SER A 187 10.28 2.81 -12.89
C SER A 187 11.71 3.08 -12.44
N GLU A 188 11.92 4.07 -11.57
CA GLU A 188 13.25 4.47 -11.04
C GLU A 188 13.44 4.06 -9.57
N ILE A 189 12.60 3.16 -9.04
CA ILE A 189 12.63 2.78 -7.62
C ILE A 189 12.88 1.28 -7.46
N ASP A 190 11.95 0.44 -7.92
CA ASP A 190 12.01 -1.01 -7.73
C ASP A 190 11.23 -1.78 -8.80
N LEU A 191 10.97 -1.16 -9.97
CA LEU A 191 10.23 -1.81 -11.04
C LEU A 191 10.90 -3.12 -11.48
N PHE A 192 12.22 -3.19 -11.48
CA PHE A 192 12.95 -4.43 -11.78
C PHE A 192 12.60 -5.57 -10.81
N ASP A 193 12.62 -5.32 -9.51
CA ASP A 193 12.24 -6.31 -8.49
C ASP A 193 10.76 -6.72 -8.62
N ILE A 194 9.90 -5.76 -8.95
CA ILE A 194 8.48 -6.02 -9.20
C ILE A 194 8.30 -6.95 -10.41
N ILE A 195 9.06 -6.74 -11.50
CA ILE A 195 8.99 -7.59 -12.70
C ILE A 195 9.45 -9.02 -12.37
N GLN A 196 10.56 -9.17 -11.64
CA GLN A 196 11.03 -10.49 -11.21
C GLN A 196 10.00 -11.21 -10.35
N GLU A 197 9.37 -10.49 -9.41
CA GLU A 197 8.35 -11.06 -8.54
C GLU A 197 7.05 -11.40 -9.29
N TYR A 198 6.68 -10.59 -10.29
CA TYR A 198 5.57 -10.88 -11.20
C TYR A 198 5.79 -12.21 -11.93
N GLU A 199 6.95 -12.40 -12.54
CA GLU A 199 7.28 -13.64 -13.24
C GLU A 199 7.31 -14.84 -12.27
N ARG A 200 7.87 -14.66 -11.08
CA ARG A 200 7.92 -15.69 -10.03
C ARG A 200 6.52 -16.15 -9.59
N VAL A 201 5.56 -15.22 -9.46
CA VAL A 201 4.21 -15.50 -8.96
C VAL A 201 3.28 -16.03 -10.06
N TYR A 202 3.34 -15.45 -11.26
CA TYR A 202 2.40 -15.74 -12.35
C TYR A 202 2.94 -16.69 -13.42
N GLY A 203 4.25 -16.98 -13.41
CA GLY A 203 4.89 -17.91 -14.35
C GLY A 203 4.95 -17.40 -15.80
N ARG A 204 4.68 -16.12 -16.02
CA ARG A 204 4.72 -15.41 -17.30
C ARG A 204 5.29 -14.02 -17.08
N SER A 205 5.97 -13.47 -18.09
CA SER A 205 6.59 -12.17 -17.95
C SER A 205 5.58 -11.03 -18.12
N LEU A 206 5.81 -9.92 -17.43
CA LEU A 206 4.98 -8.72 -17.55
C LEU A 206 4.98 -8.18 -19.00
N GLU A 207 6.10 -8.29 -19.71
CA GLU A 207 6.22 -7.90 -21.11
C GLU A 207 5.30 -8.71 -22.02
N GLU A 208 5.17 -10.02 -21.76
CA GLU A 208 4.30 -10.90 -22.52
C GLU A 208 2.83 -10.48 -22.34
N ASP A 209 2.41 -10.29 -21.09
CA ASP A 209 1.04 -9.90 -20.80
C ASP A 209 0.70 -8.50 -21.32
N ILE A 210 1.62 -7.54 -21.25
CA ILE A 210 1.43 -6.23 -21.89
C ILE A 210 1.36 -6.34 -23.41
N SER A 211 2.17 -7.21 -24.01
CA SER A 211 2.18 -7.39 -25.46
C SER A 211 0.87 -7.97 -25.98
N ASN A 212 0.21 -8.80 -25.17
CA ASN A 212 -1.05 -9.46 -25.49
C ASN A 212 -2.28 -8.57 -25.23
N ASN A 213 -2.25 -7.73 -24.18
CA ASN A 213 -3.41 -6.95 -23.77
C ASN A 213 -3.43 -5.51 -24.33
N PHE A 214 -2.28 -4.94 -24.70
CA PHE A 214 -2.18 -3.57 -25.21
C PHE A 214 -1.66 -3.52 -26.65
N PHE A 215 -2.00 -2.46 -27.37
CA PHE A 215 -1.63 -2.30 -28.78
C PHE A 215 -1.07 -0.90 -29.10
N GLY A 216 -0.46 -0.77 -30.28
CA GLY A 216 -0.04 0.51 -30.82
C GLY A 216 1.01 1.26 -30.00
N PRO A 217 0.97 2.60 -30.00
CA PRO A 217 1.93 3.44 -29.29
C PRO A 217 1.94 3.20 -27.78
N LEU A 218 0.78 2.94 -27.17
CA LEU A 218 0.68 2.69 -25.74
C LEU A 218 1.49 1.45 -25.33
N ARG A 219 1.28 0.30 -26.00
CA ARG A 219 2.10 -0.91 -25.77
C ARG A 219 3.58 -0.59 -25.90
N SER A 220 3.95 0.17 -26.93
CA SER A 220 5.36 0.50 -27.20
C SER A 220 5.96 1.34 -26.06
N GLY A 221 5.21 2.30 -25.52
CA GLY A 221 5.61 3.09 -24.36
C GLY A 221 5.74 2.26 -23.08
N LEU A 222 4.75 1.42 -22.78
CA LEU A 222 4.77 0.54 -21.60
C LEU A 222 5.97 -0.42 -21.62
N LEU A 223 6.23 -1.06 -22.76
CA LEU A 223 7.39 -1.93 -22.94
C LEU A 223 8.72 -1.17 -22.86
N ALA A 224 8.77 0.10 -23.28
CA ALA A 224 9.97 0.92 -23.15
C ALA A 224 10.31 1.22 -21.68
N VAL A 225 9.30 1.54 -20.86
CA VAL A 225 9.47 1.75 -19.41
C VAL A 225 10.00 0.47 -18.74
N ILE A 226 9.40 -0.68 -19.04
CA ILE A 226 9.82 -1.97 -18.47
C ILE A 226 11.26 -2.30 -18.86
N LYS A 227 11.59 -2.20 -20.15
CA LYS A 227 12.95 -2.46 -20.62
C LYS A 227 13.95 -1.50 -20.00
N GLY A 228 13.61 -0.21 -19.87
CA GLY A 228 14.48 0.78 -19.24
C GLY A 228 14.92 0.36 -17.83
N SER A 229 14.00 -0.16 -17.02
CA SER A 229 14.29 -0.58 -15.65
C SER A 229 15.25 -1.78 -15.51
N GLN A 230 15.54 -2.51 -16.60
CA GLN A 230 16.42 -3.68 -16.60
C GLN A 230 17.90 -3.34 -16.87
N PHE A 231 18.23 -2.07 -17.13
CA PHE A 231 19.58 -1.65 -17.54
C PHE A 231 20.30 -0.71 -16.56
N ASP A 232 19.70 -0.40 -15.40
CA ASP A 232 20.20 0.60 -14.44
C ASP A 232 21.11 0.02 -13.32
N ASP A 233 21.75 -1.15 -13.54
CA ASP A 233 22.73 -1.78 -12.63
C ASP A 233 24.19 -1.28 -12.83
#